data_AF-A0A382AQL9-F1
#
_entry.id   AF-A0A382AQL9-F1
#
_cell.length_a   1.000
_cell.length_b   1.000
_cell.length_c   1.000
_cell.angle_alpha   90.00
_cell.angle_beta   90.00
_cell.angle_gamma   90.00
#
_symmetry.space_group_name_H-M   'P 1'
#
loop_
_entity.id
_entity.type
_entity.pdbx_description
1 polymer ?
#
loop_
_entity_poly.entity_id
_entity_poly.type
_entity_poly.pdbx_seq_one_letter_code
_entity_poly.pdbx_strand_id
1 'polypeptide(L)'
;VKNLTTKIASVAFSTILAFASGQALAKDSSAPIIIPTHNWSSQVVMAYVIGGIFESMGNKVEYKAADTQAVYESIRNGDVTISHEVW
;
A
#
# COMPACT_ATOMS: atom_id res chain seq x y z
N VAL A 1 4.54 -31.07 42.40
CA VAL A 1 5.65 -30.41 41.68
C VAL A 1 5.54 -30.58 40.16
N LYS A 2 5.58 -31.81 39.61
CA LYS A 2 5.45 -32.08 38.15
C LYS A 2 4.29 -31.35 37.44
N ASN A 3 3.07 -31.42 37.99
CA ASN A 3 1.89 -30.75 37.39
C ASN A 3 1.94 -29.22 37.42
N LEU A 4 2.67 -28.62 38.36
CA LEU A 4 2.84 -27.17 38.44
C LEU A 4 3.84 -26.69 37.39
N THR A 5 4.93 -27.45 37.22
CA THR A 5 5.96 -27.18 36.21
C THR A 5 5.38 -27.25 34.78
N THR A 6 4.52 -28.25 34.50
CA THR A 6 3.85 -28.37 33.19
C THR A 6 2.90 -27.20 32.90
N LYS A 7 2.16 -26.72 33.91
CA LYS A 7 1.26 -25.57 33.76
C LYS A 7 2.00 -24.27 33.50
N ILE A 8 3.13 -24.04 34.19
CA ILE A 8 3.98 -22.88 33.97
C ILE A 8 4.60 -22.92 32.56
N ALA A 9 5.08 -24.09 32.13
CA ALA A 9 5.60 -24.28 30.77
C ALA A 9 4.53 -24.02 29.70
N SER A 10 3.29 -24.49 29.90
CA SER A 10 2.20 -24.23 28.96
C SER A 10 1.81 -22.75 28.90
N VAL A 11 1.80 -22.04 30.05
CA VAL A 11 1.49 -20.59 30.06
C VAL A 11 2.59 -19.80 29.36
N ALA A 12 3.86 -20.11 29.62
CA ALA A 12 4.99 -19.48 28.96
C ALA A 12 5.00 -19.75 27.44
N PHE A 13 4.64 -20.96 27.02
CA PHE A 13 4.56 -21.30 25.60
C PHE A 13 3.42 -20.54 24.90
N SER A 14 2.24 -20.45 25.53
CA SER A 14 1.09 -19.71 25.00
C SER A 14 1.34 -18.21 24.90
N THR A 15 2.03 -17.60 25.88
CA THR A 15 2.40 -16.19 25.80
C THR A 15 3.42 -15.94 24.71
N ILE A 16 4.45 -16.79 24.55
CA ILE A 16 5.41 -16.67 23.45
C ILE A 16 4.70 -16.79 22.09
N LEU A 17 3.77 -17.73 21.90
CA LEU A 17 3.01 -17.82 20.65
C LEU A 17 2.14 -16.58 20.40
N ALA A 18 1.54 -15.99 21.44
CA ALA A 18 0.70 -14.79 21.31
C ALA A 18 1.51 -13.53 20.93
N PHE A 19 2.80 -13.47 21.27
CA PHE A 19 3.71 -12.40 20.85
C PHE A 19 4.49 -12.73 19.56
N ALA A 20 4.66 -14.02 19.25
CA ALA A 20 5.30 -14.50 18.02
C ALA A 20 4.35 -14.58 16.83
N SER A 21 3.03 -14.49 17.05
CA SER A 21 2.08 -14.06 16.02
C SER A 21 2.30 -12.57 15.73
N GLY A 22 3.50 -12.26 15.26
CA GLY A 22 3.89 -10.93 14.84
C GLY A 22 2.88 -10.49 13.80
N GLN A 23 2.41 -9.25 13.97
CA GLN A 23 1.78 -8.50 12.88
C GLN A 23 2.65 -8.75 11.64
N ALA A 24 2.08 -9.28 10.56
CA ALA A 24 2.82 -9.51 9.34
C ALA A 24 3.34 -8.15 8.87
N LEU A 25 4.61 -7.86 9.19
CA LEU A 25 5.30 -6.66 8.72
C LEU A 25 5.66 -6.94 7.26
N ALA A 26 4.64 -6.90 6.40
CA ALA A 26 4.85 -6.91 4.97
C ALA A 26 5.67 -5.67 4.63
N LYS A 27 6.77 -5.87 3.91
CA LYS A 27 7.56 -4.77 3.36
C LYS A 27 6.71 -4.07 2.30
N ASP A 28 6.78 -2.75 2.26
CA ASP A 28 6.17 -1.96 1.17
C ASP A 28 6.70 -2.40 -0.20
N SER A 29 5.80 -2.33 -1.19
CA SER A 29 6.14 -2.67 -2.57
C SER A 29 7.26 -1.77 -3.09
N SER A 30 8.20 -2.34 -3.84
CA SER A 30 9.22 -1.57 -4.58
C SER A 30 8.76 -1.12 -5.97
N ALA A 31 7.53 -1.47 -6.37
CA ALA A 31 6.92 -1.05 -7.63
C ALA A 31 6.61 0.46 -7.60
N PRO A 32 6.64 1.15 -8.76
CA PRO A 32 6.25 2.55 -8.82
C PRO A 32 4.75 2.72 -8.53
N ILE A 33 4.40 3.86 -7.95
CA ILE A 33 3.03 4.35 -7.85
C ILE A 33 2.67 4.92 -9.21
N ILE A 34 1.74 4.28 -9.91
CA ILE A 34 1.28 4.71 -11.22
C ILE A 34 0.13 5.70 -11.05
N ILE A 35 0.33 6.95 -11.48
CA ILE A 35 -0.65 8.03 -11.43
C ILE A 35 -1.08 8.37 -12.88
N PRO A 36 -2.38 8.34 -13.20
CA PRO A 36 -2.84 8.70 -14.52
C PRO A 36 -2.77 10.22 -14.71
N THR A 37 -2.38 10.65 -15.91
CA THR A 37 -2.53 12.04 -16.36
C THR A 37 -3.59 12.09 -17.45
N HIS A 38 -4.50 13.04 -17.31
CA HIS A 38 -5.58 13.29 -18.27
C HIS A 38 -5.30 14.54 -19.11
N ASN A 39 -6.24 14.95 -19.94
CA ASN A 39 -6.12 16.13 -20.80
C ASN A 39 -6.63 17.44 -20.16
N TRP A 40 -7.08 17.41 -18.91
CA TRP A 40 -7.49 18.60 -18.16
C TRP A 40 -6.32 19.13 -17.33
N SER A 41 -6.03 20.43 -17.47
CA SER A 41 -4.89 21.05 -16.79
C SER A 41 -4.93 20.88 -15.26
N SER A 42 -6.12 20.89 -14.64
CA SER A 42 -6.28 20.66 -13.20
C SER A 42 -5.75 19.28 -12.80
N GLN A 43 -6.20 18.24 -13.51
CA GLN A 43 -5.81 16.85 -13.26
C GLN A 43 -4.33 16.62 -13.52
N VAL A 44 -3.76 17.26 -14.55
CA VAL A 44 -2.33 17.19 -14.81
C VAL A 44 -1.53 17.80 -13.66
N VAL A 45 -1.84 19.04 -13.28
CA VAL A 45 -1.13 19.73 -12.19
C VAL A 45 -1.23 18.94 -10.89
N MET A 46 -2.44 18.49 -10.53
CA MET A 46 -2.67 17.79 -9.28
C MET A 46 -1.98 16.39 -9.26
N ALA A 47 -1.91 15.70 -10.41
CA ALA A 47 -1.13 14.47 -10.53
C ALA A 47 0.33 14.70 -10.16
N TYR A 48 0.96 15.78 -10.67
CA TYR A 48 2.33 16.10 -10.34
C TYR A 48 2.52 16.56 -8.88
N VAL A 49 1.56 17.29 -8.30
CA VAL A 49 1.62 17.65 -6.87
C VAL A 49 1.60 16.41 -5.97
N ILE A 50 0.66 15.50 -6.18
CA ILE A 50 0.55 14.27 -5.39
C ILE A 50 1.73 13.33 -5.63
N GLY A 51 2.18 13.20 -6.88
CA GLY A 51 3.38 12.42 -7.17
C GLY A 51 4.62 12.99 -6.48
N GLY A 52 4.81 14.32 -6.47
CA GLY A 52 5.90 14.95 -5.73
C GLY A 52 5.84 14.71 -4.22
N ILE A 53 4.64 14.60 -3.64
CA ILE A 53 4.48 14.18 -2.23
C ILE A 53 4.98 12.75 -2.04
N PHE A 54 4.57 11.81 -2.89
CA PHE A 54 5.04 10.42 -2.79
C PHE A 54 6.55 10.28 -2.99
N GLU A 55 7.12 11.01 -3.95
CA GLU A 55 8.56 11.07 -4.17
C GLU A 55 9.30 11.64 -2.95
N SER A 56 8.75 12.68 -2.30
CA SER A 56 9.33 13.25 -1.08
C SER A 56 9.36 12.25 0.09
N MET A 57 8.48 11.25 0.07
CA MET A 57 8.45 10.14 1.02
C MET A 57 9.39 8.98 0.64
N GLY A 58 10.13 9.09 -0.47
CA GLY A 58 11.06 8.07 -0.96
C GLY A 58 10.43 7.02 -1.89
N ASN A 59 9.18 7.21 -2.34
CA ASN A 59 8.55 6.31 -3.30
C ASN A 59 8.97 6.63 -4.73
N LYS A 60 8.81 5.65 -5.63
CA LYS A 60 8.93 5.86 -7.08
C LYS A 60 7.55 6.18 -7.64
N VAL A 61 7.46 7.16 -8.52
CA VAL A 61 6.22 7.55 -9.20
C VAL A 61 6.39 7.42 -10.71
N GLU A 62 5.36 6.94 -11.39
CA GLU A 62 5.27 6.88 -12.85
C GLU A 62 3.97 7.54 -13.30
N TYR A 63 4.05 8.43 -14.29
CA TYR A 63 2.90 9.11 -14.86
C TYR A 63 2.52 8.47 -16.19
N LYS A 64 1.26 8.04 -16.33
CA LYS A 64 0.75 7.43 -17.57
C LYS A 64 -0.42 8.23 -18.11
N ALA A 65 -0.39 8.55 -19.40
CA ALA A 65 -1.54 9.14 -20.07
C ALA A 65 -2.73 8.15 -20.05
N ALA A 66 -3.90 8.63 -19.64
CA ALA A 66 -5.11 7.82 -19.60
C ALA A 66 -6.32 8.60 -20.14
N ASP A 67 -7.15 7.91 -20.91
CA ASP A 67 -8.47 8.40 -21.27
C ASP A 67 -9.38 8.45 -20.03
N THR A 68 -10.23 9.48 -19.94
CA THR A 68 -11.09 9.74 -18.78
C THR A 68 -12.09 8.62 -18.49
N GLN A 69 -12.48 7.82 -19.50
CA GLN A 69 -13.38 6.69 -19.32
C GLN A 69 -12.62 5.36 -19.18
N ALA A 70 -11.57 5.15 -19.98
CA ALA A 70 -10.79 3.92 -19.92
C ALA A 70 -9.95 3.78 -18.63
N VAL A 71 -9.71 4.88 -17.91
CA VAL A 71 -8.97 4.85 -16.63
C VAL A 71 -9.66 3.96 -15.60
N TYR A 72 -11.00 3.85 -15.61
CA TYR A 72 -11.73 3.02 -14.66
C TYR A 72 -11.43 1.53 -14.83
N GLU A 73 -11.30 1.06 -16.07
CA GLU A 73 -10.86 -0.31 -16.36
C GLU A 73 -9.39 -0.52 -15.98
N SER A 74 -8.55 0.50 -16.15
CA SER A 74 -7.14 0.47 -15.72
C SER A 74 -7.03 0.38 -14.19
N ILE A 75 -7.89 1.09 -13.45
CA ILE A 75 -8.01 0.96 -11.98
C ILE A 75 -8.51 -0.45 -11.62
N ARG A 76 -9.55 -0.95 -12.30
CA ARG A 76 -10.10 -2.29 -12.06
C ARG A 76 -9.05 -3.39 -12.23
N ASN A 77 -8.17 -3.26 -13.22
CA ASN A 77 -7.09 -4.21 -13.50
C ASN A 77 -5.86 -4.03 -12.59
N GLY A 78 -5.75 -2.92 -11.86
CA GLY A 78 -4.56 -2.58 -11.07
C GLY A 78 -3.41 -2.00 -11.89
N ASP A 79 -3.65 -1.58 -13.14
CA ASP A 79 -2.66 -0.92 -14.01
C ASP A 79 -2.34 0.50 -13.53
N VAL A 80 -3.25 1.11 -12.78
CA VAL A 80 -3.12 2.40 -12.10
C VAL A 80 -3.17 2.18 -10.60
N THR A 81 -2.25 2.80 -9.86
CA THR A 81 -2.18 2.68 -8.40
C THR A 81 -3.15 3.64 -7.71
N ILE A 82 -3.27 4.87 -8.21
CA ILE A 82 -4.16 5.88 -7.64
C ILE A 82 -4.66 6.85 -8.72
N SER A 83 -5.98 7.05 -8.78
CA SER A 83 -6.60 8.18 -9.47
C SER A 83 -7.24 9.09 -8.43
N HIS A 84 -6.67 10.28 -8.25
CA HIS A 84 -6.98 11.17 -7.12
C HIS A 84 -8.09 12.18 -7.42
N GLU A 85 -8.45 12.35 -8.70
CA GLU A 85 -9.50 13.27 -9.15
C GLU A 85 -10.48 12.49 -10.02
N VAL A 86 -11.67 12.22 -9.48
CA VAL A 86 -12.76 11.47 -10.11
C VAL A 86 -13.97 12.40 -10.21
N TRP A 87 -14.49 12.57 -11.43
CA TRP A 87 -15.65 13.40 -11.75
C TRP A 87 -16.76 12.55 -12.36
#